data_AF-A0A9D6TJ95-F1
#
_entry.id   AF-A0A9D6TJ95-F1
#
_cell.length_a   1.000
_cell.length_b   1.000
_cell.length_c   1.000
_cell.angle_alpha   90.00
_cell.angle_beta   90.00
_cell.angle_gamma   90.00
#
_symmetry.space_group_name_H-M   'P 1'
#
loop_
_entity.id
_entity.type
_entity.pdbx_description
1 polymer ?
#
loop_
_entity_poly.entity_id
_entity_poly.type
_entity_poly.pdbx_seq_one_letter_code
_entity_poly.pdbx_strand_id
1 'polypeptide(L)' 'QRPVYGGFFWINGDGRYPVPKEAYYMAGAGGQTTMIIPSHDLVVVRLGHYKGSTPGEADLKKALALLLEAVPRGR' A
#
# COMPACT_ATOMS: atom_id res chain seq x y z
N GLN A 1 15.23 10.72 -10.70
CA GLN A 1 14.21 9.65 -10.67
C GLN A 1 13.76 9.43 -9.23
N ARG A 2 12.51 9.08 -8.98
CA ARG A 2 12.05 8.70 -7.62
C ARG A 2 12.27 7.19 -7.44
N PRO A 3 12.83 6.74 -6.30
CA PRO A 3 13.08 5.32 -6.10
C PRO A 3 11.76 4.54 -6.06
N VAL A 4 11.73 3.40 -6.75
CA VAL A 4 10.55 2.49 -6.82
C VAL A 4 10.78 1.18 -6.07
N TYR A 5 12.05 0.87 -5.75
CA TYR A 5 12.43 -0.36 -5.05
C TYR A 5 13.74 -0.17 -4.29
N GLY A 6 13.86 -0.75 -3.10
CA GLY A 6 15.07 -0.73 -2.27
C GLY A 6 14.90 -1.53 -0.98
N GLY A 7 15.99 -2.14 -0.48
CA GLY A 7 15.96 -2.89 0.78
C GLY A 7 14.96 -4.06 0.82
N PHE A 8 14.64 -4.65 -0.34
CA PHE A 8 13.58 -5.67 -0.52
C PHE A 8 12.13 -5.17 -0.39
N PHE A 9 11.91 -3.85 -0.50
CA PHE A 9 10.59 -3.24 -0.54
C PHE A 9 10.35 -2.51 -1.86
N TRP A 10 9.11 -2.55 -2.34
CA TRP A 10 8.59 -1.57 -3.27
C TRP A 10 8.36 -0.25 -2.55
N ILE A 11 8.56 0.87 -3.26
CA ILE A 11 8.36 2.22 -2.74
C ILE A 11 7.27 2.89 -3.57
N ASN A 12 6.29 3.53 -2.92
CA ASN A 12 5.18 4.23 -3.58
C ASN A 12 5.62 5.56 -4.24
N GLY A 13 6.86 5.65 -4.72
CA GLY A 13 7.48 6.87 -5.23
C GLY A 13 6.81 7.43 -6.49
N ASP A 14 6.20 6.55 -7.28
CA ASP A 14 5.40 6.88 -8.47
C ASP A 14 3.93 7.20 -8.14
N GLY A 15 3.47 6.90 -6.92
CA GLY A 15 2.08 7.10 -6.50
C GLY A 15 1.11 6.03 -7.00
N ARG A 16 1.56 4.78 -7.20
CA ARG A 16 0.68 3.64 -7.57
C ARG A 16 -0.55 3.49 -6.66
N TYR A 17 -0.35 3.67 -5.35
CA TYR A 17 -1.39 3.60 -4.33
C TYR A 17 -1.75 5.00 -3.85
N PRO A 18 -3.02 5.24 -3.45
CA PRO A 18 -3.50 6.53 -2.96
C PRO A 18 -3.06 6.75 -1.50
N VAL A 19 -1.75 6.63 -1.27
CA VAL A 19 -1.08 6.81 0.02
C VAL A 19 0.15 7.71 -0.18
N PRO A 20 0.75 8.24 0.90
CA PRO A 20 1.96 9.04 0.79
C PRO A 20 3.08 8.33 0.02
N LYS A 21 3.95 9.10 -0.63
CA LYS A 21 4.95 8.57 -1.58
C LYS A 21 6.14 7.90 -0.90
N GLU A 22 6.33 8.19 0.38
CA GLU A 22 7.29 7.54 1.26
C GLU A 22 6.81 6.17 1.78
N ALA A 23 5.54 5.82 1.56
CA ALA A 23 5.03 4.49 1.91
C ALA A 23 5.76 3.41 1.11
N TYR A 24 5.97 2.27 1.74
CA TYR A 24 6.70 1.15 1.16
C TYR A 24 6.00 -0.16 1.48
N TYR A 25 6.18 -1.17 0.62
CA TYR A 25 5.39 -2.38 0.69
C TYR A 25 6.08 -3.59 0.08
N MET A 26 5.59 -4.78 0.47
CA MET A 26 5.85 -6.02 -0.23
C MET A 26 4.58 -6.44 -0.97
N ALA A 27 4.73 -6.92 -2.21
CA ALA A 27 3.63 -7.47 -3.00
C ALA A 27 3.94 -8.91 -3.38
N GLY A 28 2.94 -9.79 -3.26
CA GLY A 28 3.07 -11.21 -3.59
C GLY A 28 2.08 -11.65 -4.66
N ALA A 29 2.43 -12.75 -5.32
CA ALA A 29 1.60 -13.34 -6.36
C ALA A 29 0.29 -13.89 -5.77
N GLY A 30 -0.85 -13.55 -6.40
CA GLY A 30 -2.19 -13.71 -5.80
C GLY A 30 -2.76 -12.39 -5.25
N GLY A 31 -1.96 -11.32 -5.23
CA GLY A 31 -2.37 -9.97 -4.86
C GLY A 31 -2.24 -9.66 -3.37
N GLN A 32 -1.58 -10.50 -2.58
CA GLN A 32 -1.26 -10.15 -1.19
C GLN A 32 -0.33 -8.93 -1.13
N THR A 33 -0.52 -8.09 -0.13
CA THR A 33 0.25 -6.87 0.06
C THR A 33 0.39 -6.56 1.53
N THR A 34 1.61 -6.22 1.96
CA THR A 34 1.89 -5.64 3.28
C THR A 34 2.40 -4.23 3.04
N MET A 35 1.60 -3.22 3.38
CA MET A 35 1.87 -1.80 3.17
C MET A 35 2.20 -1.13 4.50
N ILE A 36 3.30 -0.38 4.54
CA ILE A 36 3.73 0.42 5.69
C ILE A 36 3.62 1.89 5.31
N ILE A 37 2.91 2.66 6.14
CA ILE A 37 2.65 4.09 5.95
C ILE A 37 3.16 4.84 7.20
N PRO A 38 4.47 5.16 7.25
CA PRO A 38 5.08 5.72 8.45
C PRO A 38 4.46 7.04 8.90
N SER A 39 4.07 7.90 7.97
CA SER A 39 3.48 9.21 8.30
C SER A 39 2.14 9.13 9.02
N HIS A 40 1.51 7.95 9.09
CA HIS A 40 0.24 7.70 9.77
C HIS A 40 0.35 6.63 10.86
N ASP A 41 1.57 6.21 11.23
CA ASP A 41 1.80 5.08 12.16
C ASP A 41 0.97 3.83 11.82
N LEU A 42 0.80 3.57 10.52
CA LEU A 42 -0.16 2.59 10.01
C LEU A 42 0.53 1.49 9.19
N VAL A 43 0.13 0.25 9.46
CA VAL A 43 0.45 -0.92 8.63
C VAL A 43 -0.86 -1.55 8.15
N VAL A 44 -0.97 -1.81 6.85
CA VAL A 44 -2.13 -2.46 6.23
C VAL A 44 -1.67 -3.78 5.61
N VAL A 45 -2.29 -4.88 6.05
CA VAL A 45 -2.03 -6.22 5.51
C VAL A 45 -3.27 -6.69 4.76
N ARG A 46 -3.11 -6.98 3.47
CA ARG A 46 -4.14 -7.58 2.63
C ARG A 46 -3.70 -8.97 2.21
N LEU A 47 -4.48 -9.99 2.58
CA LEU A 47 -4.34 -11.34 2.04
C LEU A 47 -5.10 -11.43 0.72
N GLY A 48 -4.42 -11.93 -0.33
CA GLY A 48 -4.96 -12.03 -1.68
C GLY A 48 -5.24 -13.46 -2.10
N HIS A 49 -6.13 -13.60 -3.08
CA HIS A 49 -6.39 -14.86 -3.77
C HIS A 49 -6.40 -14.62 -5.28
N TYR A 50 -5.77 -15.52 -6.04
CA TYR A 50 -5.55 -15.35 -7.49
C TYR A 50 -6.82 -15.06 -8.29
N LYS A 51 -7.91 -15.80 -8.05
CA LYS A 51 -9.18 -15.62 -8.79
C LYS A 51 -9.84 -14.24 -8.61
N GLY A 52 -9.35 -13.41 -7.68
CA GLY A 52 -9.88 -12.07 -7.39
C GLY A 52 -8.78 -11.02 -7.22
N SER A 53 -7.61 -11.21 -7.84
CA SER A 53 -6.48 -10.29 -7.66
C SER A 53 -6.80 -8.88 -8.18
N THR A 54 -7.35 -8.76 -9.39
CA THR A 54 -7.69 -7.47 -10.02
C THR A 54 -8.77 -6.69 -9.26
N PRO A 55 -9.98 -7.24 -9.01
CA PRO A 55 -10.97 -6.51 -8.22
C PRO A 55 -10.47 -6.23 -6.79
N GLY A 56 -9.73 -7.16 -6.20
CA GLY A 56 -9.13 -6.98 -4.88
C GLY A 56 -8.11 -5.83 -4.81
N GLU A 57 -7.34 -5.58 -5.87
CA GLU A 57 -6.44 -4.41 -5.94
C GLU A 57 -7.24 -3.11 -6.01
N ALA A 58 -8.33 -3.07 -6.78
CA ALA A 58 -9.19 -1.88 -6.87
C ALA A 58 -9.84 -1.57 -5.52
N ASP A 59 -10.31 -2.59 -4.80
CA ASP A 59 -10.92 -2.41 -3.49
C ASP A 59 -9.88 -2.06 -2.41
N LEU A 60 -8.66 -2.60 -2.49
CA LEU A 60 -7.55 -2.18 -1.64
C LEU A 60 -7.26 -0.68 -1.79
N LYS A 61 -7.25 -0.15 -3.02
CA LYS A 61 -7.04 1.30 -3.24
C LYS A 61 -8.12 2.15 -2.57
N LYS A 62 -9.39 1.75 -2.68
CA LYS A 62 -10.51 2.44 -2.01
C LYS A 62 -10.36 2.37 -0.48
N ALA A 63 -10.04 1.19 0.05
CA ALA A 63 -9.84 1.00 1.48
C ALA A 63 -8.68 1.83 2.02
N LEU A 64 -7.56 1.93 1.29
CA LEU A 64 -6.43 2.77 1.67
C LEU A 64 -6.83 4.25 1.77
N ALA A 65 -7.60 4.78 0.80
CA ALA A 65 -8.08 6.16 0.87
C ALA A 65 -8.94 6.39 2.13
N LEU A 66 -9.89 5.50 2.40
CA LEU A 66 -10.74 5.56 3.60
C LEU A 66 -9.93 5.46 4.90
N LEU A 67 -8.91 4.61 4.93
CA LEU A 67 -8.04 4.45 6.09
C LEU A 67 -7.22 5.71 6.39
N LEU A 68 -6.77 6.44 5.36
CA LEU A 68 -6.02 7.69 5.57
C LEU A 68 -6.91 8.86 6.01
N GLU A 69 -8.21 8.83 5.68
CA GLU A 69 -9.17 9.76 6.26
C GLU A 69 -9.43 9.45 7.74
N ALA A 70 -9.51 8.16 8.10
CA ALA A 70 -9.81 7.71 9.45
C ALA A 70 -8.61 7.74 10.41
N VAL A 71 -7.40 7.50 9.89
CA VAL A 71 -6.15 7.52 10.64
C VAL A 71 -5.38 8.76 10.19
N PRO A 72 -5.40 9.87 10.95
CA PRO A 72 -4.66 11.08 10.59
C PRO A 72 -3.15 10.88 10.74
N ARG A 73 -2.36 11.81 10.21
CA ARG A 73 -0.90 11.78 10.34
C ARG A 73 -0.47 11.78 11.81
N GLY A 74 0.54 10.96 12.11
CA GLY A 74 1.22 10.94 13.40
C GLY A 74 1.93 12.28 13.69
N ARG A 75 2.20 12.55 14.97
CA ARG A 75 2.85 13.78 15.43
C ARG A 75 4.36 13.74 15.25
#